data_AF-A0A7J8GRF6-F1
#
_entry.id   AF-A0A7J8GRF6-F1
#
_cell.length_a   1.000
_cell.length_b   1.000
_cell.length_c   1.000
_cell.angle_alpha   90.00
_cell.angle_beta   90.00
_cell.angle_gamma   90.00
#
_symmetry.space_group_name_H-M   'P 1'
#
loop_
_entity.id
_entity.type
_entity.pdbx_description
1 polymer ?
#
loop_
_entity_poly.entity_id
_entity_poly.type
_entity_poly.pdbx_seq_one_letter_code
_entity_poly.pdbx_strand_id
1 'polypeptide(L)'
;MGFKKGHKLTKSISKPRHSHRHGHLTKHTKFMQDMIRELCGFAFYKQHTMELLKFCKDKRALKFIKKSVGTHIHAKRKREEMNNVLAVMRKVAARREKKIQLTFFSPPLLILERQEEEGDRDRNIDEREHQLAASCMPPIEDLAYNLGMCPDRELNWQPLGA
;
A
#
# COMPACT_ATOMS: atom_id res chain seq x y z
N MET A 1 33.20 -18.40 14.50
CA MET A 1 32.87 -16.98 14.72
C MET A 1 31.35 -16.83 14.84
N GLY A 2 30.82 -16.66 16.06
CA GLY A 2 29.37 -16.72 16.33
C GLY A 2 28.63 -15.40 16.20
N PHE A 3 27.29 -15.46 16.24
CA PHE A 3 26.38 -14.31 16.09
C PHE A 3 26.53 -13.23 17.18
N LYS A 4 27.06 -13.57 18.36
CA LYS A 4 27.31 -12.63 19.47
C LYS A 4 28.80 -12.39 19.67
N LYS A 5 29.46 -11.90 18.63
CA LYS A 5 30.88 -11.51 18.66
C LYS A 5 31.03 -10.00 18.77
N GLY A 6 32.12 -9.56 19.39
CA GLY A 6 32.45 -8.15 19.58
C GLY A 6 32.12 -7.61 20.97
N HIS A 7 32.52 -6.37 21.21
CA HIS A 7 32.33 -5.69 22.48
C HIS A 7 30.87 -5.26 22.65
N LYS A 8 30.29 -5.59 23.82
CA LYS A 8 28.89 -5.28 24.14
C LYS A 8 28.77 -3.80 24.47
N LEU A 9 28.46 -2.98 23.47
CA LEU A 9 28.12 -1.57 23.63
C LEU A 9 26.59 -1.41 23.76
N THR A 10 26.17 -0.48 24.63
CA THR A 10 24.79 0.03 24.64
C THR A 10 24.60 0.88 23.39
N LYS A 11 23.55 0.60 22.61
CA LYS A 11 23.26 1.36 21.38
C LYS A 11 22.45 2.59 21.73
N SER A 12 22.93 3.78 21.35
CA SER A 12 22.15 5.01 21.45
C SER A 12 21.19 5.14 20.26
N ILE A 13 19.92 5.42 20.53
CA ILE A 13 18.89 5.58 19.49
C ILE A 13 18.82 7.06 19.13
N SER A 14 19.47 7.45 18.03
CA SER A 14 19.41 8.80 17.47
C SER A 14 18.22 8.98 16.54
N LYS A 15 17.67 10.20 16.44
CA LYS A 15 16.64 10.55 15.45
C LYS A 15 17.14 10.27 14.02
N PRO A 16 16.32 9.66 13.14
CA PRO A 16 16.73 9.39 11.76
C PRO A 16 17.01 10.70 11.02
N ARG A 17 18.05 10.72 10.19
CA ARG A 17 18.41 11.92 9.41
C ARG A 17 17.34 12.20 8.37
N HIS A 18 17.13 13.50 8.09
CA HIS A 18 16.15 13.94 7.09
C HIS A 18 16.39 13.35 5.69
N SER A 19 17.65 13.09 5.30
CA SER A 19 17.99 12.46 4.03
C SER A 19 17.36 11.08 3.82
N HIS A 20 17.09 10.32 4.90
CA HIS A 20 16.41 9.03 4.80
C HIS A 20 14.92 9.15 4.42
N ARG A 21 14.32 10.35 4.54
CA ARG A 21 12.93 10.61 4.16
C ARG A 21 12.76 10.87 2.66
N HIS A 22 13.85 10.97 1.90
CA HIS A 22 13.79 11.21 0.46
C HIS A 22 13.05 10.07 -0.26
N GLY A 23 12.12 10.43 -1.16
CA GLY A 23 11.29 9.48 -1.90
C GLY A 23 9.97 9.08 -1.21
N HIS A 24 9.69 9.59 -0.01
CA HIS A 24 8.40 9.38 0.64
C HIS A 24 7.30 10.23 -0.04
N LEU A 25 6.15 9.62 -0.29
CA LEU A 25 5.02 10.27 -0.96
C LEU A 25 4.29 11.19 0.02
N THR A 26 4.16 12.47 -0.32
CA THR A 26 3.38 13.45 0.48
C THR A 26 1.95 13.58 -0.06
N LYS A 27 1.01 14.02 0.79
CA LYS A 27 -0.41 14.22 0.43
C LYS A 27 -0.57 15.10 -0.82
N HIS A 28 0.14 16.23 -0.87
CA HIS A 28 0.14 17.15 -2.01
C HIS A 28 0.67 16.49 -3.29
N THR A 29 1.80 15.77 -3.22
CA THR A 29 2.37 15.10 -4.40
C THR A 29 1.48 13.97 -4.92
N LYS A 30 0.77 13.25 -4.04
CA LYS A 30 -0.18 12.20 -4.46
C LYS A 30 -1.35 12.81 -5.22
N PHE A 31 -1.97 13.85 -4.67
CA PHE A 31 -3.09 14.56 -5.30
C PHE A 31 -2.72 15.09 -6.70
N MET A 32 -1.56 15.73 -6.83
CA MET A 32 -1.07 16.21 -8.13
C MET A 32 -0.82 15.07 -9.13
N GLN A 33 -0.25 13.95 -8.67
CA GLN A 33 -0.02 12.77 -9.53
C GLN A 33 -1.33 12.13 -10.00
N ASP A 34 -2.36 12.09 -9.14
CA ASP A 34 -3.65 11.51 -9.47
C ASP A 34 -4.38 12.38 -10.50
N MET A 35 -4.40 13.71 -10.33
CA MET A 35 -4.93 14.65 -11.34
C MET A 35 -4.25 14.49 -12.71
N ILE A 36 -2.92 14.42 -12.74
CA ILE A 36 -2.17 14.27 -14.01
C ILE A 36 -2.49 12.93 -14.69
N ARG A 37 -2.67 11.85 -13.91
CA ARG A 37 -3.04 10.53 -14.44
C ARG A 37 -4.41 10.53 -15.08
N GLU A 38 -5.36 11.29 -14.53
CA GLU A 38 -6.70 11.44 -15.11
C GLU A 38 -6.67 12.22 -16.43
N LEU A 39 -5.86 13.29 -16.50
CA LEU A 39 -5.77 14.14 -17.69
C LEU A 39 -4.98 13.49 -18.84
N CYS A 40 -3.82 12.92 -18.55
CA CYS A 40 -2.90 12.39 -19.58
C CYS A 40 -3.20 10.93 -19.95
N GLY A 41 -3.84 10.18 -19.05
CA GLY A 41 -4.12 8.76 -19.24
C GLY A 41 -2.87 7.87 -19.18
N PHE A 42 -2.96 6.68 -19.79
CA PHE A 42 -1.90 5.66 -19.76
C PHE A 42 -1.12 5.58 -21.08
N ALA A 43 0.19 5.35 -20.98
CA ALA A 43 1.02 5.01 -22.14
C ALA A 43 0.67 3.63 -22.73
N PHE A 44 0.96 3.43 -24.02
CA PHE A 44 0.61 2.21 -24.77
C PHE A 44 1.04 0.89 -24.09
N TYR A 45 2.27 0.79 -23.58
CA TYR A 45 2.72 -0.43 -22.90
C TYR A 45 1.95 -0.74 -21.61
N LYS A 46 1.42 0.30 -20.93
CA LYS A 46 0.59 0.15 -19.73
C LYS A 46 -0.83 -0.27 -20.11
N GLN A 47 -1.38 0.29 -21.19
CA GLN A 47 -2.67 -0.11 -21.74
C GLN A 47 -2.68 -1.59 -22.15
N HIS A 48 -1.68 -2.02 -22.93
CA HIS A 48 -1.56 -3.42 -23.33
C HIS A 48 -1.35 -4.38 -22.13
N THR A 49 -0.64 -3.92 -21.09
CA THR A 49 -0.50 -4.70 -19.85
C THR A 49 -1.85 -4.88 -19.15
N MET A 50 -2.68 -3.83 -19.07
CA MET A 50 -4.03 -3.94 -18.50
C MET A 50 -4.90 -4.93 -19.30
N GLU A 51 -4.80 -4.93 -20.63
CA GLU A 51 -5.48 -5.92 -21.47
C GLU A 51 -5.05 -7.35 -21.13
N LEU A 52 -3.75 -7.61 -21.05
CA LEU A 52 -3.24 -8.94 -20.68
C LEU A 52 -3.69 -9.40 -19.29
N LEU A 53 -3.78 -8.46 -18.33
CA LEU A 53 -4.26 -8.73 -16.97
C LEU A 53 -5.77 -8.96 -16.91
N LYS A 54 -6.57 -8.36 -17.81
CA LYS A 54 -8.00 -8.71 -17.94
C LYS A 54 -8.21 -10.17 -18.36
N PHE A 55 -7.31 -10.70 -19.20
CA PHE A 55 -7.32 -12.11 -19.62
C PHE A 55 -6.60 -13.06 -18.65
N CYS A 56 -6.26 -12.62 -17.43
CA CYS A 56 -5.57 -13.40 -16.40
C CYS A 56 -4.22 -14.00 -16.87
N LYS A 57 -3.53 -13.37 -17.83
CA LYS A 57 -2.23 -13.82 -18.36
C LYS A 57 -1.06 -13.16 -17.64
N ASP A 58 -0.97 -13.32 -16.31
CA ASP A 58 0.00 -12.61 -15.46
C ASP A 58 1.47 -12.85 -15.83
N LYS A 59 1.84 -14.10 -16.15
CA LYS A 59 3.21 -14.46 -16.54
C LYS A 59 3.61 -13.83 -17.87
N ARG A 60 2.66 -13.69 -18.80
CA ARG A 60 2.87 -13.04 -20.10
C ARG A 60 2.96 -11.52 -19.92
N ALA A 61 2.09 -10.93 -19.11
CA ALA A 61 2.14 -9.52 -18.74
C ALA A 61 3.50 -9.17 -18.09
N LEU A 62 3.97 -9.98 -17.14
CA LEU A 62 5.25 -9.76 -16.49
C LEU A 62 6.44 -9.84 -17.45
N LYS A 63 6.44 -10.79 -18.40
CA LYS A 63 7.47 -10.88 -19.45
C LYS A 63 7.43 -9.66 -20.38
N PHE A 64 6.25 -9.18 -20.75
CA PHE A 64 6.08 -8.00 -21.58
C PHE A 64 6.63 -6.74 -20.90
N ILE A 65 6.21 -6.47 -19.66
CA ILE A 65 6.71 -5.33 -18.88
C ILE A 65 8.22 -5.44 -18.68
N LYS A 66 8.75 -6.62 -18.34
CA LYS A 66 10.19 -6.82 -18.16
C LYS A 66 10.96 -6.51 -19.46
N LYS A 67 10.41 -6.84 -20.63
CA LYS A 67 11.06 -6.49 -21.92
C LYS A 67 11.14 -4.97 -22.14
N SER A 68 10.14 -4.21 -21.69
CA SER A 68 10.13 -2.75 -21.83
C SER A 68 10.94 -2.01 -20.74
N VAL A 69 10.90 -2.51 -19.50
CA VAL A 69 11.46 -1.85 -18.31
C VAL A 69 12.88 -2.36 -17.96
N GLY A 70 13.21 -3.59 -18.36
CA GLY A 70 14.49 -4.26 -18.11
C GLY A 70 14.51 -5.09 -16.82
N THR A 71 14.31 -4.47 -15.66
CA THR A 71 14.47 -5.16 -14.37
C THR A 71 13.19 -5.84 -13.89
N HIS A 72 13.35 -6.99 -13.21
CA HIS A 72 12.21 -7.76 -12.69
C HIS A 72 11.50 -7.08 -11.51
N ILE A 73 12.24 -6.37 -10.65
CA ILE A 73 11.69 -5.66 -9.49
C ILE A 73 10.75 -4.54 -9.96
N HIS A 74 11.18 -3.74 -10.93
CA HIS A 74 10.34 -2.68 -11.47
C HIS A 74 9.17 -3.25 -12.29
N ALA A 75 9.36 -4.36 -12.98
CA ALA A 75 8.27 -5.03 -13.69
C ALA A 75 7.17 -5.54 -12.74
N LYS A 76 7.54 -6.11 -11.58
CA LYS A 76 6.58 -6.50 -10.54
C LYS A 76 5.82 -5.29 -9.99
N ARG A 77 6.54 -4.21 -9.65
CA ARG A 77 5.93 -2.95 -9.18
C ARG A 77 4.93 -2.39 -10.19
N LYS A 78 5.28 -2.37 -11.48
CA LYS A 78 4.38 -1.89 -12.54
C LYS A 78 3.18 -2.80 -12.77
N ARG A 79 3.35 -4.12 -12.66
CA ARG A 79 2.23 -5.06 -12.72
C ARG A 79 1.25 -4.83 -11.57
N GLU A 80 1.76 -4.64 -10.35
CA GLU A 80 0.95 -4.35 -9.16
C GLU A 80 0.20 -3.03 -9.31
N GLU A 81 0.85 -1.98 -9.82
CA GLU A 81 0.17 -0.72 -10.16
C GLU A 81 -1.00 -0.95 -11.13
N MET A 82 -0.81 -1.73 -12.21
CA MET A 82 -1.89 -2.00 -13.18
C MET A 82 -3.02 -2.86 -12.58
N ASN A 83 -2.70 -3.83 -11.72
CA ASN A 83 -3.71 -4.62 -11.00
C ASN A 83 -4.52 -3.75 -10.03
N ASN A 84 -3.88 -2.82 -9.34
CA ASN A 84 -4.56 -1.89 -8.45
C ASN A 84 -5.53 -0.99 -9.23
N VAL A 85 -5.13 -0.48 -10.40
CA VAL A 85 -6.02 0.30 -11.28
C VAL A 85 -7.24 -0.53 -11.70
N LEU A 86 -7.05 -1.77 -12.16
CA LEU A 86 -8.17 -2.65 -12.53
C LEU A 86 -9.09 -2.95 -11.34
N ALA A 87 -8.53 -3.14 -10.14
CA ALA A 87 -9.31 -3.35 -8.93
C ALA A 87 -10.16 -2.12 -8.57
N VAL A 88 -9.59 -0.91 -8.68
CA VAL A 88 -10.33 0.34 -8.47
C VAL A 88 -11.45 0.48 -9.50
N MET A 89 -11.17 0.25 -10.78
CA MET A 89 -12.19 0.31 -11.84
C MET A 89 -13.35 -0.67 -11.59
N ARG A 90 -13.06 -1.92 -11.20
CA ARG A 90 -14.08 -2.91 -10.84
C ARG A 90 -14.91 -2.48 -9.64
N LYS A 91 -14.28 -1.92 -8.60
CA LYS A 91 -14.98 -1.40 -7.41
C LYS A 91 -15.90 -0.23 -7.75
N VAL A 92 -15.44 0.69 -8.60
CA VAL A 92 -16.24 1.84 -9.05
C VAL A 92 -17.45 1.38 -9.87
N ALA A 93 -17.27 0.42 -10.78
CA ALA A 93 -18.38 -0.16 -11.55
C ALA A 93 -19.44 -0.79 -10.63
N ALA A 94 -19.02 -1.63 -9.68
CA ALA A 94 -19.93 -2.25 -8.71
C ALA A 94 -20.65 -1.23 -7.82
N ARG A 95 -19.98 -0.13 -7.41
CA ARG A 95 -20.61 0.96 -6.65
C ARG A 95 -21.67 1.69 -7.49
N ARG A 96 -21.39 1.93 -8.77
CA ARG A 96 -22.36 2.57 -9.69
C ARG A 96 -23.61 1.69 -9.87
N GLU A 97 -23.43 0.39 -10.08
CA GLU A 97 -24.55 -0.56 -10.20
C GLU A 97 -25.42 -0.58 -8.94
N LYS A 98 -24.80 -0.66 -7.75
CA LYS A 98 -25.51 -0.60 -6.46
C LYS A 98 -26.26 0.71 -6.26
N LYS A 99 -25.65 1.85 -6.63
CA LYS A 99 -26.29 3.17 -6.56
C LYS A 99 -27.50 3.25 -7.48
N ILE A 100 -27.39 2.76 -8.71
CA ILE A 100 -28.49 2.72 -9.69
C ILE A 100 -29.66 1.87 -9.17
N GLN A 101 -29.38 0.68 -8.61
CA GLN A 101 -30.41 -0.15 -8.00
C GLN A 101 -31.11 0.54 -6.81
N LEU A 102 -30.34 1.18 -5.92
CA LEU A 102 -30.90 1.89 -4.76
C LEU A 102 -31.76 3.10 -5.17
N THR A 103 -31.36 3.82 -6.22
CA THR A 103 -32.14 4.95 -6.78
C THR A 103 -33.38 4.50 -7.55
N PHE A 104 -33.44 3.25 -8.03
CA PHE A 104 -34.57 2.74 -8.79
C PHE A 104 -35.61 2.03 -7.90
N PHE A 105 -35.22 1.54 -6.72
CA PHE A 105 -36.08 0.79 -5.79
C PHE A 105 -36.56 1.59 -4.56
N SER A 106 -36.28 2.90 -4.47
CA SER A 106 -36.78 3.76 -3.38
C SER A 106 -37.21 5.14 -3.91
N PRO A 107 -38.52 5.48 -3.90
CA PRO A 107 -39.01 6.79 -4.32
C PRO A 107 -38.62 7.93 -3.36
N PRO A 108 -38.70 9.20 -3.80
CA PRO A 108 -37.83 10.28 -3.35
C PRO A 108 -38.43 11.11 -2.21
N LEU A 109 -38.29 10.69 -0.95
CA LEU A 109 -38.58 11.55 0.20
C LEU A 109 -37.67 11.28 1.39
N LEU A 110 -36.34 11.26 1.21
CA LEU A 110 -35.37 11.52 2.29
C LEU A 110 -34.04 12.00 1.65
N ILE A 111 -34.04 13.24 1.15
CA ILE A 111 -32.81 13.96 0.82
C ILE A 111 -32.56 14.91 2.00
N LEU A 112 -31.88 14.43 3.05
CA LEU A 112 -31.10 15.28 3.96
C LEU A 112 -30.22 14.52 4.96
N GLU A 113 -30.11 13.19 4.91
CA GLU A 113 -29.07 12.48 5.65
C GLU A 113 -28.36 11.44 4.78
N ARG A 114 -27.02 11.44 4.85
CA ARG A 114 -26.03 10.69 4.04
C ARG A 114 -25.54 11.35 2.75
N GLN A 115 -25.16 12.61 2.84
CA GLN A 115 -23.97 13.07 2.11
C GLN A 115 -22.84 13.28 3.12
N GLU A 116 -22.25 12.19 3.59
CA GLU A 116 -20.90 12.08 4.17
C GLU A 116 -20.74 10.60 4.56
N GLU A 117 -19.51 10.12 4.67
CA GLU A 117 -19.17 8.71 4.92
C GLU A 117 -19.20 7.79 3.68
N GLU A 118 -18.20 7.92 2.81
CA GLU A 118 -17.38 6.78 2.33
C GLU A 118 -16.22 7.23 1.40
N GLY A 119 -15.75 8.47 1.56
CA GLY A 119 -14.57 9.01 0.88
C GLY A 119 -13.25 8.87 1.65
N ASP A 120 -13.29 8.52 2.94
CA ASP A 120 -12.15 8.78 3.85
C ASP A 120 -11.71 7.60 4.73
N ARG A 121 -11.85 6.36 4.25
CA ARG A 121 -11.23 5.21 4.96
C ARG A 121 -9.71 5.13 4.82
N ASP A 122 -9.10 5.99 4.03
CA ASP A 122 -7.63 6.09 3.91
C ASP A 122 -7.01 7.19 4.80
N ARG A 123 -7.81 7.99 5.52
CA ARG A 123 -7.27 8.98 6.49
C ARG A 123 -6.96 8.37 7.86
N ASN A 124 -7.64 7.29 8.23
CA ASN A 124 -7.59 6.72 9.58
C ASN A 124 -6.55 5.59 9.74
N ILE A 125 -5.85 5.19 8.68
CA ILE A 125 -4.68 4.30 8.81
C ILE A 125 -3.47 5.13 9.23
N ASP A 126 -3.23 6.27 8.56
CA ASP A 126 -2.12 7.15 8.94
C ASP A 126 -2.34 7.75 10.34
N GLU A 127 -3.56 8.16 10.73
CA GLU A 127 -3.81 8.71 12.07
C GLU A 127 -3.84 7.66 13.19
N ARG A 128 -4.34 6.44 12.95
CA ARG A 128 -4.20 5.35 13.93
C ARG A 128 -2.77 4.83 14.00
N GLU A 129 -2.00 4.82 12.92
CA GLU A 129 -0.56 4.52 13.00
C GLU A 129 0.21 5.66 13.69
N HIS A 130 -0.18 6.93 13.50
CA HIS A 130 0.41 8.07 14.19
C HIS A 130 0.01 8.12 15.69
N GLN A 131 -1.21 7.72 16.03
CA GLN A 131 -1.71 7.62 17.41
C GLN A 131 -1.24 6.35 18.12
N LEU A 132 -1.14 5.20 17.44
CA LEU A 132 -0.51 3.99 17.97
C LEU A 132 1.00 4.19 18.11
N ALA A 133 1.65 4.93 17.21
CA ALA A 133 3.05 5.36 17.41
C ALA A 133 3.21 6.38 18.54
N ALA A 134 2.18 7.18 18.84
CA ALA A 134 2.18 8.14 19.96
C ALA A 134 1.77 7.49 21.30
N SER A 135 0.91 6.47 21.30
CA SER A 135 0.50 5.71 22.50
C SER A 135 1.49 4.61 22.85
N CYS A 136 2.28 4.15 21.88
CA CYS A 136 3.45 3.29 22.08
C CYS A 136 4.75 4.08 22.21
N MET A 137 4.71 5.42 22.38
CA MET A 137 5.82 6.12 23.00
C MET A 137 5.75 5.85 24.50
N PRO A 138 6.63 5.00 25.07
CA PRO A 138 6.72 4.89 26.50
C PRO A 138 7.05 6.28 27.08
N PRO A 139 6.57 6.61 28.30
CA PRO A 139 7.19 7.68 29.05
C PRO A 139 8.69 7.41 29.06
N ILE A 140 9.47 8.47 28.90
CA ILE A 140 10.94 8.45 28.93
C ILE A 140 11.38 7.58 30.10
N GLU A 141 11.71 6.31 29.81
CA GLU A 141 12.50 5.37 30.60
C GLU A 141 12.38 3.95 29.98
N ASP A 142 13.53 3.49 29.48
CA ASP A 142 13.98 2.10 29.38
C ASP A 142 13.41 1.08 28.35
N LEU A 143 14.38 0.55 27.57
CA LEU A 143 14.49 -0.83 27.07
C LEU A 143 13.57 -1.34 25.95
N ALA A 144 13.89 -1.03 24.68
CA ALA A 144 13.73 -1.99 23.56
C ALA A 144 14.39 -1.49 22.27
N TYR A 145 15.31 -2.26 21.68
CA TYR A 145 15.41 -2.50 20.22
C TYR A 145 16.54 -3.51 19.98
N ASN A 146 16.24 -4.78 20.25
CA ASN A 146 17.02 -5.93 19.81
C ASN A 146 16.13 -6.80 18.92
N LEU A 147 16.75 -7.26 17.81
CA LEU A 147 16.32 -8.30 16.87
C LEU A 147 15.41 -7.83 15.71
N GLY A 148 16.10 -7.38 14.64
CA GLY A 148 15.55 -7.43 13.30
C GLY A 148 15.38 -8.86 12.81
N MET A 149 14.24 -9.15 12.20
CA MET A 149 13.97 -10.33 11.40
C MET A 149 13.11 -9.89 10.20
N CYS A 150 13.51 -10.30 9.00
CA CYS A 150 12.75 -10.15 7.76
C CYS A 150 11.67 -11.24 7.67
N PRO A 151 10.51 -11.00 7.01
CA PRO A 151 9.50 -12.01 6.80
C PRO A 151 9.76 -12.75 5.48
N ASP A 152 10.07 -14.05 5.55
CA ASP A 152 9.56 -15.06 4.63
C ASP A 152 10.04 -16.48 5.04
N ARG A 153 9.10 -17.44 4.93
CA ARG A 153 9.26 -18.92 4.94
C ARG A 153 8.91 -19.67 6.24
N GLU A 154 7.65 -20.12 6.26
CA GLU A 154 7.15 -21.47 6.59
C GLU A 154 7.84 -22.35 7.66
N LEU A 155 6.97 -22.79 8.60
CA LEU A 155 6.91 -24.10 9.28
C LEU A 155 7.89 -24.42 10.43
N ASN A 156 7.39 -24.30 11.67
CA ASN A 156 7.01 -25.42 12.56
C ASN A 156 7.25 -25.05 14.04
N TRP A 157 6.17 -25.05 14.83
CA TRP A 157 6.18 -24.81 16.26
C TRP A 157 6.34 -26.13 17.01
N GLN A 158 7.36 -26.28 17.84
CA GLN A 158 7.29 -27.11 19.05
C GLN A 158 8.06 -26.45 20.22
N PRO A 159 7.52 -26.49 21.45
CA PRO A 159 8.19 -25.94 22.62
C PRO A 159 9.06 -27.01 23.27
N LEU A 160 10.24 -26.64 23.74
CA LEU A 160 10.97 -27.44 24.73
C LEU A 160 11.26 -26.55 25.94
N GLY A 161 10.59 -26.88 27.04
CA GLY A 161 10.95 -26.45 28.37
C GLY A 161 12.17 -27.21 28.92
N ALA A 162 12.45 -26.87 30.18
CA ALA A 162 13.60 -27.20 31.04
C ALA A 162 14.85 -26.35 30.77
#